data_AF-A0AAW8RZS1-F1
#
_entry.id   AF-A0AAW8RZS1-F1
#
_cell.length_a   1.000
_cell.length_b   1.000
_cell.length_c   1.000
_cell.angle_alpha   90.00
_cell.angle_beta   90.00
_cell.angle_gamma   90.00
#
_symmetry.space_group_name_H-M   'P 1'
#
loop_
_entity.id
_entity.type
_entity.pdbx_description
1 polymer ?
#
loop_
_entity_poly.entity_id
_entity_poly.type
_entity_poly.pdbx_seq_one_letter_code
_entity_poly.pdbx_strand_id
1 'polypeptide(L)'
;PDTETPAIDQGQQANETPKNDIKAGFKVKVNFSASTWSTGQAIPQWVKGNSYTVKEVSGTKVLLDGIMSWINRKDVEILQTT
;
A
#
# COMPACT_ATOMS: atom_id res chain seq x y z
N PRO A 1 11.40 -11.02 -29.71
CA PRO A 1 10.07 -10.70 -29.14
C PRO A 1 10.26 -10.20 -27.71
N ASP A 2 10.46 -8.89 -27.58
CA ASP A 2 10.65 -8.25 -26.28
C ASP A 2 9.27 -8.11 -25.64
N THR A 3 8.99 -9.00 -24.69
CA THR A 3 7.70 -9.06 -24.00
C THR A 3 7.78 -8.18 -22.75
N GLU A 4 8.21 -6.94 -22.91
CA GLU A 4 8.24 -5.94 -21.84
C GLU A 4 6.84 -5.32 -21.74
N THR A 5 5.96 -6.03 -21.03
CA THR A 5 4.62 -5.50 -20.73
C THR A 5 4.75 -4.62 -19.49
N PRO A 6 4.28 -3.37 -19.47
CA PRO A 6 4.47 -2.42 -18.36
C PRO A 6 4.12 -2.94 -16.95
N ALA A 7 3.31 -4.00 -16.87
CA ALA A 7 2.94 -4.66 -15.64
C ALA A 7 4.09 -5.44 -14.96
N ILE A 8 5.04 -6.01 -15.72
CA ILE A 8 6.18 -6.74 -15.13
C ILE A 8 7.19 -5.78 -14.49
N ASP A 9 7.50 -4.66 -15.14
CA ASP A 9 8.44 -3.65 -14.62
C ASP A 9 7.90 -2.98 -13.35
N GLN A 10 6.61 -2.63 -13.33
CA GLN A 10 5.97 -2.06 -12.13
C GLN A 10 5.94 -3.05 -10.96
N GLY A 11 5.77 -4.34 -11.24
CA GLY A 11 5.83 -5.39 -10.22
C GLY A 11 7.24 -5.56 -9.64
N GLN A 12 8.28 -5.50 -10.47
CA GLN A 12 9.67 -5.55 -10.01
C GLN A 12 10.03 -4.30 -9.19
N GLN A 13 9.66 -3.11 -9.67
CA GLN A 13 9.89 -1.84 -8.97
C GLN A 13 9.16 -1.80 -7.60
N ALA A 14 7.95 -2.34 -7.52
CA ALA A 14 7.21 -2.45 -6.26
C ALA A 14 7.90 -3.39 -5.25
N ASN A 15 8.53 -4.47 -5.72
CA ASN A 15 9.25 -5.43 -4.87
C ASN A 15 10.59 -4.89 -4.35
N GLU A 16 11.26 -4.04 -5.14
CA GLU A 16 12.53 -3.40 -4.74
C GLU A 16 12.32 -2.16 -3.86
N THR A 17 11.15 -1.53 -3.93
CA THR A 17 10.88 -0.31 -3.16
C THR A 17 10.75 -0.63 -1.67
N PRO A 18 11.63 -0.07 -0.82
CA PRO A 18 11.49 -0.24 0.61
C PRO A 18 10.15 0.29 1.09
N LYS A 19 9.50 -0.36 2.07
CA LYS A 19 8.24 0.12 2.65
C LYS A 19 8.35 1.55 3.25
N ASN A 20 9.57 1.98 3.56
CA ASN A 20 9.86 3.35 4.01
C ASN A 20 9.79 4.41 2.90
N ASP A 21 9.82 3.99 1.64
CA ASP A 21 9.78 4.87 0.46
C ASP A 21 8.40 4.96 -0.19
N ILE A 22 7.36 4.45 0.49
CA ILE A 22 5.98 4.64 0.04
C ILE A 22 5.67 6.15 -0.04
N LYS A 23 5.18 6.59 -1.20
CA LYS A 23 4.79 7.97 -1.52
C LYS A 23 3.30 8.06 -1.84
N ALA A 24 2.76 9.27 -1.80
CA ALA A 24 1.42 9.54 -2.32
C ALA A 24 1.33 9.18 -3.80
N GLY A 25 0.20 8.61 -4.22
CA GLY A 25 -0.03 8.08 -5.57
C GLY A 25 0.24 6.58 -5.72
N PHE A 26 1.05 5.97 -4.84
CA PHE A 26 1.32 4.53 -4.91
C PHE A 26 0.06 3.71 -4.63
N LYS A 27 -0.04 2.53 -5.25
CA LYS A 27 -1.09 1.56 -4.95
C LYS A 27 -0.54 0.53 -3.99
N VAL A 28 -1.18 0.40 -2.84
CA VAL A 28 -0.77 -0.53 -1.79
C VAL A 28 -1.91 -1.47 -1.42
N LYS A 29 -1.59 -2.71 -1.07
CA LYS A 29 -2.51 -3.70 -0.53
C LYS A 29 -2.44 -3.72 0.98
N VAL A 30 -3.58 -3.82 1.65
CA VAL A 30 -3.63 -4.04 3.10
C VAL A 30 -3.38 -5.51 3.41
N ASN A 31 -2.45 -5.80 4.31
CA ASN A 31 -2.12 -7.19 4.67
C ASN A 31 -3.24 -7.85 5.49
N PHE A 32 -3.44 -9.15 5.30
CA PHE A 32 -4.39 -9.92 6.12
C PHE A 32 -3.98 -9.99 7.60
N SER A 33 -2.69 -9.85 7.89
CA SER A 33 -2.14 -9.76 9.24
C SER A 33 -2.35 -8.40 9.91
N ALA A 34 -2.85 -7.39 9.17
CA ALA A 34 -3.11 -6.07 9.74
C ALA A 34 -4.28 -6.16 10.72
N SER A 35 -4.08 -5.69 11.95
CA SER A 35 -5.06 -5.79 13.03
C SER A 35 -5.81 -4.48 13.25
N THR A 36 -5.06 -3.39 13.44
CA THR A 36 -5.59 -2.08 13.79
C THR A 36 -5.03 -1.00 12.88
N TRP A 37 -5.85 0.01 12.62
CA TRP A 37 -5.42 1.27 12.04
C TRP A 37 -4.38 1.94 12.94
N SER A 38 -3.59 2.87 12.38
CA SER A 38 -2.67 3.69 13.18
C SER A 38 -3.41 4.57 14.20
N THR A 39 -4.73 4.75 14.07
CA THR A 39 -5.61 5.41 15.04
C THR A 39 -6.07 4.50 16.18
N GLY A 40 -5.77 3.19 16.12
CA GLY A 40 -6.13 2.20 17.13
C GLY A 40 -7.44 1.45 16.88
N GLN A 41 -8.26 1.90 15.93
CA GLN A 41 -9.50 1.21 15.54
C GLN A 41 -9.19 -0.11 14.81
N ALA A 42 -10.03 -1.13 14.98
CA ALA A 42 -9.87 -2.40 14.28
C ALA A 42 -10.08 -2.25 12.76
N ILE A 43 -9.25 -2.95 11.98
CA ILE A 43 -9.37 -2.97 10.51
C ILE A 43 -10.51 -3.91 10.12
N PRO A 44 -11.53 -3.43 9.38
CA PRO A 44 -12.60 -4.29 8.90
C PRO A 44 -12.08 -5.39 7.97
N GLN A 45 -12.69 -6.59 8.05
CA GLN A 45 -12.25 -7.74 7.25
C GLN A 45 -12.30 -7.47 5.74
N TRP A 46 -13.30 -6.72 5.27
CA TRP A 46 -13.44 -6.35 3.86
C TRP A 46 -12.33 -5.42 3.35
N VAL A 47 -11.53 -4.81 4.23
CA VAL A 47 -10.40 -3.96 3.85
C VAL A 47 -9.13 -4.80 3.64
N LYS A 48 -9.01 -5.89 4.38
CA LYS A 48 -7.83 -6.75 4.34
C LYS A 48 -7.75 -7.50 3.00
N GLY A 49 -6.56 -7.51 2.40
CA GLY A 49 -6.32 -8.07 1.07
C GLY A 49 -6.74 -7.16 -0.08
N ASN A 50 -7.47 -6.08 0.18
CA ASN A 50 -7.83 -5.10 -0.84
C ASN A 50 -6.73 -4.05 -1.05
N SER A 51 -6.71 -3.49 -2.25
CA SER A 51 -5.75 -2.47 -2.67
C SER A 51 -6.35 -1.08 -2.68
N TYR A 52 -5.59 -0.10 -2.22
CA TYR A 52 -5.97 1.31 -2.14
C TYR A 52 -4.82 2.20 -2.62
N THR A 53 -5.18 3.36 -3.13
CA THR A 53 -4.20 4.40 -3.46
C THR A 53 -3.77 5.12 -2.18
N VAL A 54 -2.49 5.39 -2.05
CA VAL A 54 -1.96 6.21 -0.96
C VAL A 54 -2.27 7.67 -1.27
N LYS A 55 -3.12 8.28 -0.44
CA LYS A 55 -3.47 9.70 -0.54
C LYS A 55 -2.38 10.58 0.07
N GLU A 56 -1.88 10.19 1.23
CA GLU A 56 -0.90 10.97 1.98
C GLU A 56 0.03 10.04 2.77
N VAL A 57 1.21 10.55 3.10
CA VAL A 57 2.24 9.84 3.85
C VAL A 57 2.70 10.71 5.00
N SER A 58 2.70 10.16 6.21
CA SER A 58 3.13 10.86 7.42
C SER A 58 4.00 9.94 8.26
N GLY A 59 5.31 10.17 8.27
CA GLY A 59 6.25 9.35 9.05
C GLY A 59 6.16 7.86 8.66
N THR A 60 5.75 7.01 9.60
CA THR A 60 5.64 5.56 9.41
C THR A 60 4.27 5.08 8.95
N LYS A 61 3.31 5.99 8.71
CA LYS A 61 1.93 5.69 8.32
C LYS A 61 1.55 6.33 6.99
N VAL A 62 0.55 5.75 6.36
CA VAL A 62 0.00 6.19 5.08
C VAL A 62 -1.53 6.30 5.18
N LEU A 63 -2.10 7.30 4.54
CA LEU A 63 -3.53 7.52 4.43
C LEU A 63 -4.03 6.82 3.17
N LEU A 64 -4.97 5.89 3.34
CA LEU A 64 -5.58 5.18 2.21
C LEU A 64 -6.77 5.96 1.65
N ASP A 65 -6.76 6.18 0.34
CA ASP A 65 -7.86 6.83 -0.36
C ASP A 65 -9.13 5.95 -0.36
N GLY A 66 -10.30 6.58 -0.43
CA GLY A 66 -11.61 5.92 -0.35
C GLY A 66 -12.05 5.53 1.07
N ILE A 67 -11.15 5.02 1.92
CA ILE A 67 -11.47 4.65 3.32
C ILE A 67 -11.02 5.69 4.36
N MET A 68 -10.23 6.68 3.94
CA MET A 68 -9.75 7.80 4.76
C MET A 68 -9.15 7.37 6.11
N SER A 69 -8.43 6.24 6.11
CA SER A 69 -7.89 5.64 7.33
C SER A 69 -6.37 5.51 7.25
N TRP A 70 -5.70 5.83 8.36
CA TRP A 70 -4.24 5.73 8.48
C TRP A 70 -3.83 4.30 8.81
N ILE A 71 -2.87 3.76 8.06
CA ILE A 71 -2.28 2.44 8.29
C ILE A 71 -0.76 2.51 8.34
N ASN A 72 -0.13 1.65 9.13
CA ASN A 72 1.34 1.61 9.16
C ASN A 72 1.87 1.01 7.86
N ARG A 73 3.00 1.54 7.39
CA ARG A 73 3.71 1.05 6.20
C ARG A 73 4.05 -0.44 6.27
N LYS A 74 4.30 -0.97 7.48
CA LYS A 74 4.57 -2.40 7.70
C LYS A 74 3.37 -3.30 7.40
N ASP A 75 2.15 -2.78 7.58
CA ASP A 75 0.88 -3.49 7.47
C ASP A 75 0.31 -3.43 6.04
N VAL A 76 1.08 -2.88 5.10
CA VAL A 76 0.77 -2.84 3.68
C VAL A 76 1.89 -3.45 2.82
N GLU A 77 1.56 -3.73 1.58
CA GLU A 77 2.43 -4.21 0.51
C GLU A 77 2.29 -3.29 -0.71
N ILE A 78 3.41 -2.89 -1.33
CA ILE A 78 3.39 -2.04 -2.51
C ILE A 78 3.03 -2.93 -3.70
N LEU A 79 2.01 -2.54 -4.47
CA LEU A 79 1.61 -3.25 -5.69
C LEU A 79 2.07 -2.51 -6.93
N GLN A 80 1.95 -1.18 -6.93
CA GLN A 80 2.34 -0.34 -8.05
C GLN A 80 2.92 0.97 -7.52
N THR A 81 4.07 1.32 -8.06
CA THR A 81 4.67 2.64 -7.93
C THR A 81 4.17 3.52 -9.09
N THR A 82 4.15 4.84 -8.88
CA THR A 82 3.83 5.82 -9.93
C THR A 82 5.05 6.24 -10.71
#